data_AF-A0A6P8QI71-F1
#
_entry.id   AF-A0A6P8QI71-F1
#
_cell.length_a   1.000
_cell.length_b   1.000
_cell.length_c   1.000
_cell.angle_alpha   90.00
_cell.angle_beta   90.00
_cell.angle_gamma   90.00
#
_symmetry.space_group_name_H-M   'P 1'
#
loop_
_entity.id
_entity.type
_entity.pdbx_description
1 polymer ?
#
loop_
_entity_poly.entity_id
_entity_poly.type
_entity_poly.pdbx_seq_one_letter_code
_entity_poly.pdbx_strand_id
1 'polypeptide(L)'
;MGTPGSGRKRTPIKDRFSAEDETLSHIAREAEARLAAKRAARAEARDIRMRELERQQKELDDKIDKQYTDVYTRPSSRNAVSGLPGTPLSGGSSRRGSGDTNSLLDPDASLSELRDIYDLKDQIQDVEGRYMQGLKELKDSLSEVEEKYKKAMVSNAQLDNEKSNLIYQVDTLKDVVEEMEEQMAEYYRENEEKTKELERQKHTCTVLQHKLDELKEGIRQRDELIEALERQKEYFDCIRIERDELKDELTDLREKMKTGEKHGLVIIPDGTPNGDIDHESRFGAITLVSQEAAQVLESAGEGPLDVRLRKLAEEKDELISQIRKLKLQLDEERQKNSQHENTITDASGLENGSDLQLIEMQRDANRQISEFKFKLSKAEQDMTTMEQNTVRLEGQVLRYKAAAENAEKVEDELKAEKRKLQRELRTALDKMEEMEMTNSHLVKRLEKMKANRTALLSQQ
;
A
#
# COMPACT_ATOMS: atom_id res chain seq x y z
N MET A 1 39.49 42.03 39.66
CA MET A 1 40.28 41.78 38.45
C MET A 1 39.99 40.33 38.04
N GLY A 2 38.91 40.05 37.28
CA GLY A 2 38.91 39.93 35.81
C GLY A 2 39.67 38.67 35.38
N THR A 3 39.07 37.56 34.93
CA THR A 3 38.39 37.39 33.63
C THR A 3 37.40 36.20 33.61
N PRO A 4 36.22 36.27 32.95
CA PRO A 4 35.39 35.11 32.63
C PRO A 4 35.71 34.55 31.23
N GLY A 5 35.86 33.22 31.13
CA GLY A 5 36.04 32.52 29.87
C GLY A 5 34.81 32.61 28.97
N SER A 6 35.02 33.07 27.74
CA SER A 6 34.00 33.23 26.71
C SER A 6 33.39 31.89 26.28
N GLY A 7 32.14 31.64 26.67
CA GLY A 7 31.34 30.50 26.20
C GLY A 7 31.02 30.63 24.71
N ARG A 8 31.53 29.71 23.90
CA ARG A 8 31.18 29.55 22.49
C ARG A 8 29.77 28.96 22.40
N LYS A 9 28.74 29.79 22.18
CA LYS A 9 27.40 29.32 21.82
C LYS A 9 27.47 28.61 20.47
N ARG A 10 27.25 27.30 20.45
CA ARG A 10 26.94 26.56 19.22
C ARG A 10 25.54 26.98 18.77
N THR A 11 25.45 27.62 17.61
CA THR A 11 24.20 27.79 16.87
C THR A 11 23.63 26.41 16.51
N PRO A 12 22.33 26.14 16.74
CA PRO A 12 21.74 24.86 16.37
C PRO A 12 21.67 24.77 14.85
N ILE A 13 22.30 23.75 14.28
CA ILE A 13 22.19 23.36 12.88
C ILE A 13 20.79 22.76 12.73
N LYS A 14 19.75 23.59 12.55
CA LYS A 14 18.36 23.13 12.41
C LYS A 14 17.78 23.37 11.00
N ASP A 15 18.37 24.27 10.22
CA ASP A 15 17.79 24.67 8.93
C ASP A 15 18.48 24.08 7.68
N ARG A 16 19.64 23.41 7.81
CA ARG A 16 20.31 22.81 6.64
C ARG A 16 19.66 21.51 6.17
N PHE A 17 19.15 20.70 7.10
CA PHE A 17 18.47 19.45 6.74
C PHE A 17 17.09 19.68 6.12
N SER A 18 16.37 20.75 6.49
CA SER A 18 15.05 21.08 5.92
C SER A 18 15.17 21.52 4.45
N ALA A 19 16.14 22.38 4.13
CA ALA A 19 16.33 22.86 2.76
C ALA A 19 16.81 21.74 1.82
N GLU A 20 17.70 20.87 2.28
CA GLU A 20 18.12 19.69 1.50
C GLU A 20 16.97 18.71 1.29
N ASP A 21 16.17 18.43 2.32
CA ASP A 21 15.01 17.52 2.21
C ASP A 21 13.89 18.08 1.31
N GLU A 22 13.67 19.40 1.34
CA GLU A 22 12.77 20.09 0.42
C GLU A 22 13.26 20.02 -1.04
N THR A 23 14.57 20.16 -1.27
CA THR A 23 15.14 20.02 -2.63
C THR A 23 15.04 18.59 -3.15
N LEU A 24 15.29 17.58 -2.31
CA LEU A 24 15.13 16.17 -2.67
C LEU A 24 13.67 15.83 -2.97
N SER A 25 12.73 16.36 -2.18
CA SER A 25 11.29 16.21 -2.41
C SER A 25 10.81 16.91 -3.69
N HIS A 26 11.44 18.01 -4.10
CA HIS A 26 11.17 18.67 -5.38
C HIS A 26 11.70 17.84 -6.55
N ILE A 27 12.93 17.33 -6.44
CA ILE A 27 13.55 16.46 -7.47
C ILE A 27 12.73 15.18 -7.66
N ALA A 28 12.26 14.58 -6.56
CA ALA A 28 11.42 13.38 -6.62
C ALA A 28 10.09 13.63 -7.37
N ARG A 29 9.38 14.71 -7.04
CA ARG A 29 8.14 15.11 -7.74
C ARG A 29 8.37 15.46 -9.21
N GLU A 30 9.47 16.13 -9.51
CA GLU A 30 9.83 16.47 -10.89
C GLU A 30 10.17 15.21 -11.72
N ALA A 31 10.87 14.24 -11.11
CA ALA A 31 11.16 12.95 -11.74
C ALA A 31 9.88 12.13 -11.97
N GLU A 32 8.96 12.12 -11.01
CA GLU A 32 7.65 11.47 -11.12
C GLU A 32 6.79 12.11 -12.21
N ALA A 33 6.74 13.45 -12.27
CA ALA A 33 6.02 14.17 -13.32
C ALA A 33 6.60 13.88 -14.72
N ARG A 34 7.92 13.77 -14.84
CA ARG A 34 8.59 13.37 -16.10
C ARG A 34 8.24 11.93 -16.49
N LEU A 35 8.21 11.00 -15.54
CA LEU A 35 7.79 9.62 -15.76
C LEU A 35 6.32 9.56 -16.23
N ALA A 36 5.42 10.27 -15.54
CA ALA A 36 4.02 10.35 -15.91
C ALA A 36 3.81 10.92 -17.32
N ALA A 37 4.54 11.98 -17.69
CA ALA A 37 4.51 12.54 -19.04
C ALA A 37 5.00 11.53 -20.09
N LYS A 38 6.04 10.74 -19.77
CA LYS A 38 6.53 9.68 -20.64
C LYS A 38 5.51 8.54 -20.79
N ARG A 39 4.79 8.17 -19.72
CA ARG A 39 3.67 7.20 -19.77
C ARG A 39 2.55 7.71 -20.68
N ALA A 40 2.16 8.98 -20.55
CA ALA A 40 1.14 9.60 -21.40
C ALA A 40 1.54 9.62 -22.88
N ALA A 41 2.78 10.03 -23.18
CA ALA A 41 3.29 10.06 -24.55
C ALA A 41 3.36 8.67 -25.19
N ARG A 42 3.73 7.63 -24.42
CA ARG A 42 3.70 6.23 -24.88
C ARG A 42 2.26 5.77 -25.15
N ALA A 43 1.31 6.09 -24.25
CA ALA A 43 -0.09 5.76 -24.43
C ALA A 43 -0.66 6.42 -25.71
N GLU A 44 -0.39 7.71 -25.92
CA GLU A 44 -0.81 8.41 -27.16
C GLU A 44 -0.16 7.81 -28.41
N ALA A 45 1.12 7.41 -28.34
CA ALA A 45 1.79 6.75 -29.46
C ALA A 45 1.15 5.39 -29.81
N ARG A 46 0.78 4.59 -28.81
CA ARG A 46 0.03 3.32 -29.02
C ARG A 46 -1.31 3.60 -29.71
N ASP A 47 -2.02 4.62 -29.25
CA ASP A 47 -3.36 4.97 -29.72
C ASP A 47 -3.34 5.48 -31.17
N ILE A 48 -2.34 6.29 -31.54
CA ILE A 48 -2.14 6.75 -32.92
C ILE A 48 -1.82 5.56 -33.85
N ARG A 49 -0.93 4.66 -33.41
CA ARG A 49 -0.50 3.52 -34.21
C ARG A 49 -1.62 2.50 -34.42
N MET A 50 -2.46 2.29 -33.40
CA MET A 50 -3.69 1.47 -33.49
C MET A 50 -4.68 2.05 -34.51
N ARG A 51 -4.91 3.36 -34.49
CA ARG A 51 -5.78 4.02 -35.48
C ARG A 51 -5.24 3.93 -36.90
N GLU A 52 -3.93 4.01 -37.10
CA GLU A 52 -3.32 3.83 -38.44
C GLU A 52 -3.48 2.39 -38.95
N LEU A 53 -3.34 1.39 -38.07
CA LEU A 53 -3.58 -0.02 -38.43
C LEU A 53 -5.02 -0.27 -38.84
N GLU A 54 -5.99 0.21 -38.06
CA GLU A 54 -7.41 0.10 -38.40
C GLU A 54 -7.70 0.76 -39.75
N ARG A 55 -7.04 1.88 -40.04
CA ARG A 55 -7.13 2.57 -41.33
C ARG A 55 -6.57 1.73 -42.47
N GLN A 56 -5.41 1.11 -42.30
CA GLN A 56 -4.80 0.22 -43.30
C GLN A 56 -5.65 -1.04 -43.54
N GLN A 57 -6.21 -1.62 -42.47
CA GLN A 57 -7.13 -2.76 -42.54
C GLN A 57 -8.35 -2.41 -43.39
N LYS A 58 -8.97 -1.27 -43.10
CA LYS A 58 -10.14 -0.77 -43.83
C LYS A 58 -9.84 -0.46 -45.30
N GLU A 59 -8.66 0.11 -45.60
CA GLU A 59 -8.25 0.36 -46.98
C GLU A 59 -7.98 -0.93 -47.77
N LEU A 60 -7.49 -1.99 -47.12
CA LEU A 60 -7.32 -3.30 -47.76
C LEU A 60 -8.67 -3.96 -48.01
N ASP A 61 -9.59 -3.91 -47.06
CA ASP A 61 -10.96 -4.43 -47.24
C ASP A 61 -11.68 -3.68 -48.38
N ASP A 62 -11.59 -2.34 -48.42
CA ASP A 62 -12.13 -1.52 -49.51
C ASP A 62 -11.49 -1.86 -50.87
N LYS A 63 -10.21 -2.25 -50.90
CA LYS A 63 -9.52 -2.69 -52.14
C LYS A 63 -9.98 -4.06 -52.57
N ILE A 64 -10.18 -4.99 -51.64
CA ILE A 64 -10.69 -6.34 -51.91
C ILE A 64 -12.13 -6.23 -52.43
N ASP A 65 -12.98 -5.43 -51.81
CA ASP A 65 -14.37 -5.20 -52.24
C ASP A 65 -14.44 -4.56 -53.63
N LYS A 66 -13.56 -3.60 -53.93
CA LYS A 66 -13.43 -3.01 -55.28
C LYS A 66 -12.95 -4.03 -56.30
N GLN A 67 -11.98 -4.86 -55.96
CA GLN A 67 -11.49 -5.92 -56.86
C GLN A 67 -12.55 -7.01 -57.08
N TYR A 68 -13.39 -7.28 -56.08
CA TYR A 68 -14.54 -8.18 -56.20
C TYR A 68 -15.63 -7.56 -57.10
N THR A 69 -16.00 -6.30 -56.89
CA THR A 69 -17.02 -5.62 -57.72
C THR A 69 -16.60 -5.44 -59.18
N ASP A 70 -15.32 -5.19 -59.46
CA ASP A 70 -14.81 -5.02 -60.84
C ASP A 70 -14.77 -6.36 -61.62
N VAL A 71 -14.68 -7.50 -60.91
CA VAL A 71 -14.78 -8.85 -61.49
C VAL A 71 -16.22 -9.23 -61.84
N TYR A 72 -17.23 -8.74 -61.10
CA TYR A 72 -18.65 -9.04 -61.35
C TYR A 72 -19.40 -8.02 -62.21
N THR A 73 -18.80 -6.86 -62.54
CA THR A 73 -19.47 -5.79 -63.32
C THR A 73 -18.96 -5.67 -64.77
N ARG A 74 -18.00 -6.51 -65.20
CA ARG A 74 -17.51 -6.46 -66.59
C ARG A 74 -18.42 -7.29 -67.50
N PRO A 75 -19.15 -6.70 -68.47
CA PRO A 75 -19.96 -7.47 -69.40
C PRO A 75 -19.03 -8.25 -70.33
N SER A 76 -19.13 -9.58 -70.25
CA SER A 76 -18.59 -10.49 -71.25
C SER A 76 -19.40 -10.33 -72.54
N SER A 77 -19.00 -9.41 -73.41
CA SER A 77 -19.46 -9.38 -74.80
C SER A 77 -18.50 -8.58 -75.66
N ARG A 78 -17.77 -9.30 -76.52
CA ARG A 78 -17.34 -8.84 -77.86
C ARG A 78 -16.73 -10.01 -78.63
N ASN A 79 -17.61 -10.83 -79.20
CA ASN A 79 -17.33 -11.58 -80.43
C ASN A 79 -18.20 -10.95 -81.52
N ALA A 80 -17.61 -10.08 -82.35
CA ALA A 80 -18.18 -9.62 -83.60
C ALA A 80 -17.08 -9.07 -84.52
N VAL A 81 -16.75 -9.88 -85.53
CA VAL A 81 -16.49 -9.54 -86.95
C VAL A 81 -15.84 -8.18 -87.28
N SER A 82 -14.75 -8.26 -88.05
CA SER A 82 -14.45 -7.33 -89.12
C SER A 82 -13.78 -8.09 -90.26
N GLY A 83 -14.57 -8.42 -91.29
CA GLY A 83 -14.08 -8.61 -92.66
C GLY A 83 -13.76 -7.23 -93.26
N LEU A 84 -12.74 -7.10 -94.11
CA LEU A 84 -12.76 -7.14 -95.58
C LEU A 84 -11.52 -6.33 -96.06
N PRO A 85 -11.17 -6.22 -97.35
CA PRO A 85 -11.35 -7.13 -98.50
C PRO A 85 -10.06 -7.31 -99.34
N GLY A 86 -10.06 -8.35 -100.20
CA GLY A 86 -9.63 -8.23 -101.60
C GLY A 86 -8.12 -8.28 -101.94
N THR A 87 -7.71 -9.38 -102.58
CA THR A 87 -7.08 -9.37 -103.93
C THR A 87 -6.94 -10.81 -104.45
N PRO A 88 -7.46 -11.12 -105.66
CA PRO A 88 -7.26 -12.39 -106.35
C PRO A 88 -6.26 -12.24 -107.51
N LEU A 89 -5.25 -13.12 -107.59
CA LEU A 89 -4.36 -13.33 -108.74
C LEU A 89 -3.96 -14.82 -108.67
N SER A 90 -4.39 -15.76 -109.52
CA SER A 90 -4.46 -15.89 -110.99
C SER A 90 -3.10 -15.77 -111.70
N GLY A 91 -2.75 -16.86 -112.39
CA GLY A 91 -1.57 -17.02 -113.26
C GLY A 91 -0.55 -18.00 -112.66
N GLY A 92 -0.28 -19.20 -113.18
CA GLY A 92 -0.43 -19.70 -114.54
C GLY A 92 0.95 -20.10 -115.08
N SER A 93 1.11 -21.38 -115.40
CA SER A 93 2.09 -21.92 -116.36
C SER A 93 3.58 -21.96 -115.96
N SER A 94 4.16 -23.17 -115.94
CA SER A 94 5.02 -23.58 -117.06
C SER A 94 5.37 -25.06 -116.96
N ARG A 95 4.75 -25.84 -117.84
CA ARG A 95 5.32 -27.08 -118.36
C ARG A 95 6.63 -26.74 -119.06
N ARG A 96 7.76 -27.24 -118.57
CA ARG A 96 8.95 -27.46 -119.37
C ARG A 96 9.35 -28.92 -119.20
N GLY A 97 9.06 -29.70 -120.24
CA GLY A 97 9.81 -30.91 -120.48
C GLY A 97 11.23 -30.52 -120.89
N SER A 98 12.19 -31.30 -120.44
CA SER A 98 13.48 -31.44 -121.11
C SER A 98 13.81 -32.92 -121.05
N GLY A 99 13.91 -33.52 -122.23
CA GLY A 99 14.25 -34.91 -122.38
C GLY A 99 15.72 -35.18 -122.13
N ASP A 100 15.99 -36.48 -122.14
CA ASP A 100 17.24 -37.13 -122.47
C ASP A 100 18.26 -37.27 -121.34
N THR A 101 18.13 -38.36 -120.58
CA THR A 101 19.10 -39.47 -120.65
C THR A 101 18.44 -40.79 -120.23
N ASN A 102 18.21 -41.61 -121.24
CA ASN A 102 18.04 -43.06 -121.26
C ASN A 102 18.57 -43.81 -120.01
N SER A 103 17.67 -44.37 -119.19
CA SER A 103 17.93 -45.59 -118.41
C SER A 103 16.60 -46.27 -118.06
N LEU A 104 16.25 -47.28 -118.84
CA LEU A 104 15.41 -48.44 -118.51
C LEU A 104 14.57 -48.30 -117.21
N LEU A 105 13.36 -47.72 -117.29
CA LEU A 105 12.49 -47.52 -116.14
C LEU A 105 11.62 -48.76 -115.87
N ASP A 106 11.84 -49.34 -114.70
CA ASP A 106 11.03 -50.40 -114.10
C ASP A 106 9.78 -49.78 -113.42
N PRO A 107 8.55 -50.19 -113.78
CA PRO A 107 7.32 -49.71 -113.14
C PRO A 107 7.29 -49.89 -111.61
N ASP A 108 8.08 -50.82 -111.05
CA ASP A 108 8.17 -51.06 -109.61
C ASP A 108 8.95 -49.96 -108.86
N ALA A 109 9.87 -49.25 -109.52
CA ALA A 109 10.68 -48.21 -108.88
C ALA A 109 9.87 -46.95 -108.53
N SER A 110 9.01 -46.49 -109.45
CA SER A 110 8.13 -45.33 -109.21
C SER A 110 7.02 -45.61 -108.20
N LEU A 111 6.59 -46.88 -108.06
CA LEU A 111 5.65 -47.30 -107.02
C LEU A 111 6.32 -47.39 -105.65
N SER A 112 7.60 -47.79 -105.61
CA SER A 112 8.41 -47.75 -104.38
C SER A 112 8.59 -46.32 -103.87
N GLU A 113 8.96 -45.38 -104.74
CA GLU A 113 9.11 -43.96 -104.36
C GLU A 113 7.80 -43.35 -103.83
N LEU A 114 6.65 -43.71 -104.41
CA LEU A 114 5.35 -43.25 -103.91
C LEU A 114 5.05 -43.82 -102.52
N ARG A 115 5.41 -45.08 -102.25
CA ARG A 115 5.28 -45.70 -100.93
C ARG A 115 6.15 -45.00 -99.90
N ASP A 116 7.41 -44.71 -100.24
CA ASP A 116 8.33 -43.98 -99.38
C ASP A 116 7.80 -42.57 -99.05
N ILE A 117 7.15 -41.89 -100.01
CA ILE A 117 6.51 -40.58 -99.77
C ILE A 117 5.37 -40.66 -98.74
N TYR A 118 4.54 -41.71 -98.79
CA TYR A 118 3.48 -41.92 -97.79
C TYR A 118 4.07 -42.26 -96.42
N ASP A 119 5.10 -43.10 -96.36
CA ASP A 119 5.78 -43.45 -95.11
C ASP A 119 6.48 -42.22 -94.48
N LEU A 120 7.10 -41.36 -95.29
CA LEU A 120 7.65 -40.08 -94.83
C LEU A 120 6.55 -39.13 -94.34
N LYS A 121 5.41 -39.07 -95.03
CA LYS A 121 4.27 -38.24 -94.61
C LYS A 121 3.74 -38.67 -93.25
N ASP A 122 3.60 -39.98 -93.01
CA ASP A 122 3.14 -40.52 -91.73
C ASP A 122 4.18 -40.24 -90.62
N GLN A 123 5.47 -40.37 -90.90
CA GLN A 123 6.54 -39.99 -89.96
C GLN A 123 6.51 -38.49 -89.62
N ILE A 124 6.24 -37.62 -90.60
CA ILE A 124 6.10 -36.18 -90.36
C ILE A 124 4.89 -35.92 -89.47
N GLN A 125 3.74 -36.56 -89.73
CA GLN A 125 2.55 -36.42 -88.88
C GLN A 125 2.79 -36.91 -87.45
N ASP A 126 3.53 -38.00 -87.27
CA ASP A 126 3.93 -38.49 -85.94
C ASP A 126 4.85 -37.50 -85.21
N VAL A 127 5.81 -36.90 -85.92
CA VAL A 127 6.71 -35.88 -85.35
C VAL A 127 5.95 -34.61 -85.02
N GLU A 128 5.05 -34.15 -85.89
CA GLU A 128 4.16 -33.02 -85.66
C GLU A 128 3.23 -33.28 -84.45
N GLY A 129 2.68 -34.50 -84.34
CA GLY A 129 1.87 -34.93 -83.21
C GLY A 129 2.63 -34.86 -81.89
N ARG A 130 3.86 -35.38 -81.84
CA ARG A 130 4.73 -35.29 -80.66
C ARG A 130 5.13 -33.86 -80.32
N TYR A 131 5.42 -33.04 -81.34
CA TYR A 131 5.75 -31.63 -81.15
C TYR A 131 4.56 -30.85 -80.57
N MET A 132 3.36 -31.04 -81.13
CA MET A 132 2.13 -30.42 -80.65
C MET A 132 1.78 -30.87 -79.23
N GLN A 133 2.01 -32.14 -78.91
CA GLN A 133 1.83 -32.67 -77.55
C GLN A 133 2.82 -32.04 -76.57
N GLY A 134 4.11 -31.98 -76.90
CA GLY A 134 5.12 -31.33 -76.04
C GLY A 134 4.85 -29.84 -75.83
N LEU A 135 4.34 -29.15 -76.85
CA LEU A 135 3.96 -27.73 -76.75
C LEU A 135 2.74 -27.54 -75.84
N LYS A 136 1.76 -28.46 -75.89
CA LYS A 136 0.61 -28.47 -74.97
C LYS A 136 1.06 -28.71 -73.52
N GLU A 137 1.92 -29.71 -73.28
CA GLU A 137 2.45 -30.02 -71.95
C GLU A 137 3.25 -28.84 -71.37
N LEU A 138 4.06 -28.15 -72.20
CA LEU A 138 4.80 -26.96 -71.78
C LEU A 138 3.86 -25.81 -71.40
N LYS A 139 2.76 -25.63 -72.15
CA LYS A 139 1.76 -24.60 -71.86
C LYS A 139 0.99 -24.90 -70.58
N ASP A 140 0.61 -26.16 -70.37
CA ASP A 140 -0.08 -26.60 -69.15
C ASP A 140 0.85 -26.46 -67.93
N SER A 141 2.13 -26.82 -68.07
CA SER A 141 3.15 -26.63 -67.03
C SER A 141 3.38 -25.14 -66.70
N LEU A 142 3.43 -24.28 -67.72
CA LEU A 142 3.53 -22.83 -67.52
C LEU A 142 2.32 -22.30 -66.73
N SER A 143 1.11 -22.69 -67.11
CA SER A 143 -0.12 -22.30 -66.41
C SER A 143 -0.11 -22.76 -64.94
N GLU A 144 0.36 -23.98 -64.67
CA GLU A 144 0.45 -24.52 -63.31
C GLU A 144 1.44 -23.72 -62.44
N VAL A 145 2.59 -23.35 -63.00
CA VAL A 145 3.59 -22.52 -62.30
C VAL A 145 3.05 -21.11 -62.05
N GLU A 146 2.34 -20.51 -63.01
CA GLU A 146 1.70 -19.20 -62.84
C GLU A 146 0.65 -19.21 -61.72
N GLU A 147 -0.16 -20.27 -61.61
CA GLU A 147 -1.12 -20.41 -60.52
C GLU A 147 -0.44 -20.60 -59.16
N LYS A 148 0.62 -21.41 -59.10
CA LYS A 148 1.42 -21.58 -57.87
C LYS A 148 2.05 -20.26 -57.43
N TYR A 149 2.57 -19.47 -58.37
CA TYR A 149 3.12 -18.15 -58.09
C TYR A 149 2.06 -17.20 -57.52
N LYS A 150 0.86 -17.16 -58.11
CA LYS A 150 -0.25 -16.34 -57.59
C LYS A 150 -0.64 -16.76 -56.17
N LYS A 151 -0.75 -18.06 -55.89
CA LYS A 151 -1.05 -18.58 -54.54
C LYS A 151 0.05 -18.19 -53.54
N ALA A 152 1.32 -18.33 -53.92
CA ALA A 152 2.45 -17.93 -53.08
C ALA A 152 2.45 -16.43 -52.79
N MET A 153 2.10 -15.59 -53.76
CA MET A 153 2.02 -14.15 -53.58
C MET A 153 0.91 -13.75 -52.59
N VAL A 154 -0.27 -14.37 -52.68
CA VAL A 154 -1.37 -14.15 -51.72
C VAL A 154 -0.97 -14.61 -50.32
N SER A 155 -0.35 -15.79 -50.19
CA SER A 155 0.15 -16.30 -48.92
C SER A 155 1.23 -15.39 -48.31
N ASN A 156 2.14 -14.86 -49.12
CA ASN A 156 3.18 -13.94 -48.65
C ASN A 156 2.58 -12.64 -48.11
N ALA A 157 1.58 -12.08 -48.79
CA ALA A 157 0.85 -10.90 -48.31
C ALA A 157 0.11 -11.18 -46.98
N GLN A 158 -0.48 -12.38 -46.82
CA GLN A 158 -1.10 -12.78 -45.55
C GLN A 158 -0.06 -12.86 -44.42
N LEU A 159 1.10 -13.48 -44.68
CA LEU A 159 2.19 -13.58 -43.70
C LEU A 159 2.76 -12.21 -43.31
N ASP A 160 2.85 -11.27 -44.24
CA ASP A 160 3.28 -9.90 -43.94
C ASP A 160 2.30 -9.15 -43.02
N ASN A 161 0.99 -9.38 -43.20
CA ASN A 161 -0.04 -8.85 -42.30
C ASN A 161 0.05 -9.49 -40.91
N GLU A 162 0.15 -10.81 -40.83
CA GLU A 162 0.32 -11.53 -39.55
C GLU A 162 1.58 -11.09 -38.82
N LYS A 163 2.70 -10.96 -39.54
CA LYS A 163 3.96 -10.44 -39.00
C LYS A 163 3.79 -9.03 -38.44
N SER A 164 3.10 -8.15 -39.17
CA SER A 164 2.83 -6.79 -38.71
C SER A 164 2.01 -6.83 -37.42
N ASN A 165 0.91 -7.58 -37.40
CA ASN A 165 0.06 -7.75 -36.21
C ASN A 165 0.83 -8.28 -34.99
N LEU A 166 1.69 -9.28 -35.18
CA LEU A 166 2.52 -9.83 -34.11
C LEU A 166 3.53 -8.79 -33.59
N ILE A 167 4.12 -7.98 -34.46
CA ILE A 167 5.01 -6.88 -34.04
C ILE A 167 4.26 -5.91 -33.12
N TYR A 168 3.02 -5.54 -33.48
CA TYR A 168 2.18 -4.67 -32.64
C TYR A 168 1.85 -5.28 -31.28
N GLN A 169 1.52 -6.56 -31.27
CA GLN A 169 1.22 -7.27 -30.03
C GLN A 169 2.45 -7.31 -29.12
N VAL A 170 3.63 -7.59 -29.68
CA VAL A 170 4.90 -7.58 -28.94
C VAL A 170 5.21 -6.19 -28.39
N ASP A 171 5.05 -5.15 -29.20
CA ASP A 171 5.30 -3.77 -28.75
C ASP A 171 4.35 -3.39 -27.59
N THR A 172 3.06 -3.71 -27.71
CA THR A 172 2.06 -3.49 -26.66
C THR A 172 2.36 -4.28 -25.39
N LEU A 173 2.85 -5.51 -25.51
CA LEU A 173 3.20 -6.33 -24.36
C LEU A 173 4.46 -5.81 -23.66
N LYS A 174 5.50 -5.40 -24.39
CA LYS A 174 6.69 -4.74 -23.79
C LYS A 174 6.29 -3.53 -22.98
N ASP A 175 5.39 -2.76 -23.54
CA ASP A 175 4.81 -1.57 -22.98
C ASP A 175 4.04 -1.82 -21.66
N VAL A 176 3.32 -2.94 -21.57
CA VAL A 176 2.67 -3.41 -20.32
C VAL A 176 3.71 -3.91 -19.31
N VAL A 177 4.74 -4.63 -19.78
CA VAL A 177 5.83 -5.11 -18.92
C VAL A 177 6.57 -3.93 -18.27
N GLU A 178 6.92 -2.90 -19.05
CA GLU A 178 7.55 -1.68 -18.52
C GLU A 178 6.68 -1.00 -17.45
N GLU A 179 5.36 -0.93 -17.67
CA GLU A 179 4.42 -0.37 -16.68
C GLU A 179 4.37 -1.21 -15.39
N MET A 180 4.36 -2.54 -15.52
CA MET A 180 4.42 -3.45 -14.36
C MET A 180 5.74 -3.33 -13.59
N GLU A 181 6.87 -3.19 -14.29
CA GLU A 181 8.19 -2.97 -13.67
C GLU A 181 8.23 -1.66 -12.87
N GLU A 182 7.65 -0.59 -13.41
CA GLU A 182 7.55 0.69 -12.72
C GLU A 182 6.63 0.61 -11.49
N GLN A 183 5.48 -0.07 -11.60
CA GLN A 183 4.57 -0.32 -10.46
C GLN A 183 5.27 -1.13 -9.37
N MET A 184 6.01 -2.18 -9.73
CA MET A 184 6.80 -2.95 -8.76
C MET A 184 7.83 -2.06 -8.05
N ALA A 185 8.54 -1.21 -8.78
CA ALA A 185 9.50 -0.27 -8.19
C ALA A 185 8.85 0.74 -7.24
N GLU A 186 7.63 1.21 -7.55
CA GLU A 186 6.83 2.05 -6.65
C GLU A 186 6.44 1.29 -5.37
N TYR A 187 5.94 0.06 -5.48
CA TYR A 187 5.62 -0.77 -4.31
C TYR A 187 6.84 -1.05 -3.41
N TYR A 188 8.01 -1.29 -4.00
CA TYR A 188 9.23 -1.47 -3.20
C TYR A 188 9.61 -0.20 -2.43
N ARG A 189 9.48 0.99 -3.05
CA ARG A 189 9.72 2.27 -2.37
C ARG A 189 8.73 2.52 -1.25
N GLU A 190 7.43 2.32 -1.49
CA GLU A 190 6.40 2.48 -0.46
C GLU A 190 6.64 1.52 0.71
N ASN A 191 6.97 0.26 0.43
CA ASN A 191 7.26 -0.72 1.48
C ASN A 191 8.48 -0.32 2.33
N GLU A 192 9.51 0.25 1.72
CA GLU A 192 10.67 0.78 2.44
C GLU A 192 10.28 1.96 3.35
N GLU A 193 9.44 2.88 2.88
CA GLU A 193 8.93 4.00 3.67
C GLU A 193 8.05 3.52 4.84
N LYS A 194 7.13 2.58 4.60
CA LYS A 194 6.30 1.97 5.64
C LYS A 194 7.15 1.25 6.69
N THR A 195 8.21 0.57 6.25
CA THR A 195 9.16 -0.09 7.16
C THR A 195 9.89 0.95 8.03
N LYS A 196 10.36 2.06 7.45
CA LYS A 196 10.97 3.15 8.22
C LYS A 196 10.00 3.76 9.22
N GLU A 197 8.74 3.95 8.85
CA GLU A 197 7.69 4.47 9.73
C GLU A 197 7.37 3.50 10.88
N LEU A 198 7.28 2.20 10.58
CA LEU A 198 7.10 1.16 11.59
C LEU A 198 8.22 1.20 12.64
N GLU A 199 9.48 1.35 12.21
CA GLU A 199 10.61 1.45 13.15
C GLU A 199 10.57 2.73 13.99
N ARG A 200 10.13 3.87 13.43
CA ARG A 200 9.90 5.10 14.20
C ARG A 200 8.82 4.92 15.26
N GLN A 201 7.71 4.26 14.90
CA GLN A 201 6.63 3.98 15.82
C GLN A 201 7.06 3.02 16.93
N LYS A 202 7.79 1.94 16.60
CA LYS A 202 8.38 1.04 17.60
C LYS A 202 9.26 1.79 18.59
N HIS A 203 10.15 2.66 18.11
CA HIS A 203 11.00 3.47 18.97
C HIS A 203 10.17 4.36 19.91
N THR A 204 9.11 5.00 19.38
CA THR A 204 8.20 5.83 20.17
C THR A 204 7.48 5.02 21.24
N CYS A 205 6.97 3.83 20.89
CA CYS A 205 6.35 2.92 21.86
C CYS A 205 7.33 2.50 22.95
N THR A 206 8.60 2.22 22.63
CA THR A 206 9.63 1.92 23.63
C THR A 206 9.84 3.09 24.59
N VAL A 207 9.92 4.33 24.08
CA VAL A 207 10.07 5.53 24.93
C VAL A 207 8.86 5.71 25.85
N LEU A 208 7.64 5.56 25.32
CA LEU A 208 6.41 5.66 26.11
C LEU A 208 6.30 4.54 27.16
N GLN A 209 6.75 3.33 26.84
CA GLN A 209 6.80 2.21 27.78
C GLN A 209 7.72 2.51 28.96
N HIS A 210 8.93 3.03 28.68
CA HIS A 210 9.83 3.48 29.75
C HIS A 210 9.19 4.57 30.61
N LYS A 211 8.49 5.54 30.00
CA LYS A 211 7.79 6.60 30.74
C LYS A 211 6.67 6.06 31.63
N LEU A 212 5.92 5.09 31.12
CA LEU A 212 4.87 4.40 31.87
C LEU A 212 5.45 3.69 33.10
N ASP A 213 6.58 3.00 32.94
CA ASP A 213 7.23 2.26 34.03
C ASP A 213 7.80 3.21 35.10
N GLU A 214 8.39 4.35 34.71
CA GLU A 214 8.80 5.41 35.63
C GLU A 214 7.61 5.94 36.47
N LEU A 215 6.48 6.23 35.81
CA LEU A 215 5.30 6.75 36.49
C LEU A 215 4.65 5.70 37.41
N LYS A 216 4.64 4.42 37.01
CA LYS A 216 4.18 3.32 37.86
C LYS A 216 5.03 3.17 39.11
N GLU A 217 6.35 3.27 38.99
CA GLU A 217 7.25 3.26 40.14
C GLU A 217 6.99 4.46 41.07
N GLY A 218 6.77 5.64 40.51
CA GLY A 218 6.39 6.82 41.31
C GLY A 218 5.03 6.71 41.99
N ILE A 219 4.09 5.92 41.46
CA ILE A 219 2.84 5.59 42.15
C ILE A 219 3.13 4.64 43.32
N ARG A 220 3.87 3.55 43.08
CA ARG A 220 4.24 2.57 44.12
C ARG A 220 4.89 3.24 45.34
N GLN A 221 5.86 4.12 45.10
CA GLN A 221 6.55 4.84 46.17
C GLN A 221 5.62 5.75 46.98
N ARG A 222 4.59 6.35 46.34
CA ARG A 222 3.58 7.14 47.04
C ARG A 222 2.67 6.26 47.88
N ASP A 223 2.23 5.13 47.35
CA ASP A 223 1.37 4.18 48.08
C ASP A 223 2.10 3.63 49.31
N GLU A 224 3.39 3.26 49.19
CA GLU A 224 4.23 2.86 50.33
C GLU A 224 4.33 3.96 51.40
N LEU A 225 4.48 5.22 50.99
CA LEU A 225 4.54 6.35 51.92
C LEU A 225 3.20 6.56 52.64
N ILE A 226 2.08 6.42 51.92
CA ILE A 226 0.73 6.51 52.49
C ILE A 226 0.55 5.41 53.55
N GLU A 227 0.87 4.16 53.23
CA GLU A 227 0.74 3.07 54.20
C GLU A 227 1.65 3.28 55.44
N ALA A 228 2.84 3.85 55.27
CA ALA A 228 3.72 4.15 56.38
C ALA A 228 3.12 5.24 57.30
N LEU A 229 2.52 6.28 56.72
CA LEU A 229 1.82 7.33 57.45
C LEU A 229 0.58 6.81 58.17
N GLU A 230 -0.17 5.87 57.57
CA GLU A 230 -1.31 5.22 58.20
C GLU A 230 -0.88 4.41 59.43
N ARG A 231 0.18 3.59 59.33
CA ARG A 231 0.74 2.86 60.49
C ARG A 231 1.23 3.81 61.59
N GLN A 232 1.84 4.94 61.20
CA GLN A 232 2.28 5.94 62.17
C GLN A 232 1.09 6.58 62.90
N LYS A 233 0.01 6.88 62.17
CA LYS A 233 -1.23 7.40 62.74
C LYS A 233 -1.85 6.42 63.74
N GLU A 234 -1.94 5.14 63.38
CA GLU A 234 -2.43 4.08 64.28
C GLU A 234 -1.61 4.02 65.57
N TYR A 235 -0.27 4.09 65.47
CA TYR A 235 0.61 4.13 66.63
C TYR A 235 0.35 5.36 67.53
N PHE A 236 0.19 6.54 66.95
CA PHE A 236 -0.14 7.75 67.71
C PHE A 236 -1.54 7.68 68.36
N ASP A 237 -2.51 7.05 67.68
CA ASP A 237 -3.83 6.83 68.23
C ASP A 237 -3.78 5.90 69.46
N CYS A 238 -2.96 4.84 69.45
CA CYS A 238 -2.72 4.00 70.64
C CYS A 238 -2.13 4.80 71.81
N ILE A 239 -1.08 5.58 71.57
CA ILE A 239 -0.48 6.43 72.63
C ILE A 239 -1.49 7.44 73.16
N ARG A 240 -2.32 8.01 72.28
CA ARG A 240 -3.36 8.95 72.70
C ARG A 240 -4.36 8.28 73.64
N ILE A 241 -4.82 7.06 73.30
CA ILE A 241 -5.74 6.29 74.13
C ILE A 241 -5.12 5.99 75.50
N GLU A 242 -3.92 5.41 75.55
CA GLU A 242 -3.22 5.13 76.82
C GLU A 242 -3.04 6.39 77.69
N ARG A 243 -2.69 7.51 77.05
CA ARG A 243 -2.51 8.79 77.74
C ARG A 243 -3.83 9.34 78.29
N ASP A 244 -4.94 9.13 77.60
CA ASP A 244 -6.26 9.56 78.06
C ASP A 244 -6.76 8.63 79.19
N GLU A 245 -6.55 7.31 79.10
CA GLU A 245 -6.82 6.35 80.18
C GLU A 245 -6.03 6.68 81.46
N LEU A 246 -4.71 6.94 81.35
CA LEU A 246 -3.88 7.34 82.48
C LEU A 246 -4.32 8.66 83.12
N LYS A 247 -4.85 9.60 82.32
CA LYS A 247 -5.41 10.84 82.85
C LYS A 247 -6.67 10.58 83.66
N ASP A 248 -7.55 9.72 83.16
CA ASP A 248 -8.79 9.35 83.85
C ASP A 248 -8.46 8.64 85.18
N GLU A 249 -7.51 7.69 85.18
CA GLU A 249 -7.02 7.04 86.40
C GLU A 249 -6.43 8.03 87.42
N LEU A 250 -5.66 9.03 86.96
CA LEU A 250 -5.12 10.08 87.82
C LEU A 250 -6.23 10.95 88.41
N THR A 251 -7.28 11.25 87.64
CA THR A 251 -8.43 12.00 88.16
C THR A 251 -9.17 11.23 89.23
N ASP A 252 -9.39 9.92 89.03
CA ASP A 252 -10.02 9.03 90.01
C ASP A 252 -9.20 8.92 91.29
N LEU A 253 -7.88 8.77 91.19
CA LEU A 253 -6.98 8.73 92.35
C LEU A 253 -7.00 10.05 93.13
N ARG A 254 -7.05 11.18 92.42
CA ARG A 254 -7.14 12.50 93.04
C ARG A 254 -8.47 12.72 93.76
N GLU A 255 -9.56 12.22 93.21
CA GLU A 255 -10.88 12.23 93.85
C GLU A 255 -10.92 11.30 95.08
N LYS A 256 -10.30 10.11 94.99
CA LYS A 256 -10.12 9.19 96.13
C LYS A 256 -9.28 9.80 97.24
N MET A 257 -8.23 10.56 96.92
CA MET A 257 -7.41 11.28 97.91
C MET A 257 -8.21 12.38 98.62
N LYS A 258 -8.98 13.18 97.86
CA LYS A 258 -9.89 14.20 98.43
C LYS A 258 -11.00 13.61 99.30
N THR A 259 -11.48 12.40 98.99
CA THR A 259 -12.51 11.72 99.78
C THR A 259 -11.92 10.95 100.97
N GLY A 260 -10.66 10.50 100.88
CA GLY A 260 -9.88 9.90 101.96
C GLY A 260 -9.45 10.88 103.06
N GLU A 261 -9.34 12.18 102.75
CA GLU A 261 -9.11 13.25 103.73
C GLU A 261 -10.32 13.54 104.66
N LYS A 262 -11.35 12.69 104.65
CA LYS A 262 -12.46 12.74 105.62
C LYS A 262 -12.17 12.00 106.93
N HIS A 263 -10.97 11.46 107.10
CA HIS A 263 -10.48 10.92 108.38
C HIS A 263 -9.11 11.53 108.77
N GLY A 264 -9.17 12.74 109.33
CA GLY A 264 -8.32 13.30 110.40
C GLY A 264 -6.79 13.22 110.32
N LEU A 265 -6.14 14.38 110.24
CA LEU A 265 -5.06 14.76 111.17
C LEU A 265 -4.98 16.29 111.30
N VAL A 266 -5.32 16.76 112.51
CA VAL A 266 -5.06 18.10 113.02
C VAL A 266 -3.60 18.17 113.43
N ILE A 267 -2.86 19.17 112.93
CA ILE A 267 -1.58 19.60 113.53
C ILE A 267 -1.84 20.98 114.15
N ILE A 268 -1.83 21.04 115.48
CA ILE A 268 -1.81 22.27 116.30
C ILE A 268 -0.44 22.35 117.01
N PRO A 269 0.09 23.56 117.25
CA PRO A 269 1.52 23.87 117.28
C PRO A 269 2.10 24.08 118.70
N ASP A 270 3.42 23.94 118.85
CA ASP A 270 4.25 24.35 120.00
C ASP A 270 5.66 24.70 119.47
N GLY A 271 6.41 25.76 119.82
CA GLY A 271 6.23 26.94 120.66
C GLY A 271 7.57 27.70 120.86
N THR A 272 7.62 28.99 120.46
CA THR A 272 8.41 30.15 121.05
C THR A 272 9.97 30.15 121.10
N PRO A 273 10.69 31.27 121.41
CA PRO A 273 10.34 32.71 121.56
C PRO A 273 11.31 33.74 120.86
N ASN A 274 10.97 35.03 120.97
CA ASN A 274 11.77 36.29 120.89
C ASN A 274 11.32 37.22 119.75
N GLY A 275 10.97 38.50 119.95
CA GLY A 275 10.91 39.36 121.13
C GLY A 275 10.50 40.77 120.67
N ASP A 276 9.71 41.45 121.50
CA ASP A 276 9.41 42.88 121.66
C ASP A 276 9.25 43.82 120.43
N ILE A 277 8.12 44.54 120.37
CA ILE A 277 7.98 45.95 120.80
C ILE A 277 6.52 46.42 120.52
N ASP A 278 5.97 47.12 121.51
CA ASP A 278 4.68 47.83 121.62
C ASP A 278 4.08 48.46 120.34
N HIS A 279 2.75 48.51 120.19
CA HIS A 279 1.88 49.56 120.77
C HIS A 279 0.42 49.50 120.25
N GLU A 280 -0.52 49.64 121.18
CA GLU A 280 -1.86 50.28 121.08
C GLU A 280 -2.87 49.95 119.94
N SER A 281 -3.95 49.29 120.37
CA SER A 281 -5.36 49.72 120.24
C SER A 281 -5.73 50.69 119.11
N ARG A 282 -6.49 50.19 118.12
CA ARG A 282 -7.75 50.84 117.70
C ARG A 282 -8.66 49.89 116.92
N PHE A 283 -9.85 49.72 117.48
CA PHE A 283 -11.07 49.16 116.89
C PHE A 283 -11.16 49.31 115.36
N GLY A 284 -11.29 48.18 114.67
CA GLY A 284 -11.74 48.08 113.28
C GLY A 284 -12.75 46.94 113.17
N ALA A 285 -13.91 47.23 112.61
CA ALA A 285 -15.09 46.37 112.60
C ALA A 285 -14.80 44.92 112.16
N ILE A 286 -15.13 43.95 113.02
CA ILE A 286 -15.20 42.53 112.63
C ILE A 286 -16.36 42.40 111.63
N THR A 287 -16.02 42.28 110.35
CA THR A 287 -16.97 41.98 109.29
C THR A 287 -16.97 40.47 109.10
N LEU A 288 -18.12 39.82 109.36
CA LEU A 288 -18.30 38.39 109.12
C LEU A 288 -18.25 38.13 107.61
N VAL A 289 -17.21 37.44 107.16
CA VAL A 289 -17.07 36.98 105.78
C VAL A 289 -17.54 35.53 105.72
N SER A 290 -18.29 35.14 104.68
CA SER A 290 -18.72 33.75 104.53
C SER A 290 -17.49 32.83 104.36
N GLN A 291 -17.61 31.56 104.74
CA GLN A 291 -16.53 30.58 104.61
C GLN A 291 -15.98 30.52 103.17
N GLU A 292 -16.86 30.66 102.17
CA GLU A 292 -16.50 30.69 100.75
C GLU A 292 -15.64 31.91 100.39
N ALA A 293 -16.02 33.10 100.88
CA ALA A 293 -15.28 34.32 100.58
C ALA A 293 -13.92 34.37 101.31
N ALA A 294 -13.80 33.75 102.49
CA ALA A 294 -12.51 33.56 103.15
C ALA A 294 -11.59 32.64 102.34
N GLN A 295 -12.12 31.54 101.80
CA GLN A 295 -11.36 30.56 101.04
C GLN A 295 -10.86 31.12 99.69
N VAL A 296 -11.67 31.94 99.01
CA VAL A 296 -11.27 32.64 97.77
C VAL A 296 -10.17 33.68 98.06
N LEU A 297 -10.24 34.37 99.19
CA LEU A 297 -9.20 35.31 99.61
C LEU A 297 -7.90 34.61 100.03
N GLU A 298 -7.95 33.37 100.53
CA GLU A 298 -6.75 32.56 100.78
C GLU A 298 -6.06 32.16 99.46
N SER A 299 -6.82 31.83 98.42
CA SER A 299 -6.25 31.47 97.10
C SER A 299 -5.53 32.63 96.39
N ALA A 300 -5.82 33.89 96.76
CA ALA A 300 -5.19 35.08 96.18
C ALA A 300 -3.75 35.35 96.73
N GLY A 301 -3.25 34.48 97.62
CA GLY A 301 -1.93 34.57 98.24
C GLY A 301 -1.87 35.49 99.47
N GLU A 302 -0.67 35.73 100.01
CA GLU A 302 -0.47 36.54 101.23
C GLU A 302 -0.47 38.05 100.96
N GLY A 303 -0.99 38.84 101.93
CA GLY A 303 -1.01 40.30 101.88
C GLY A 303 -2.25 40.92 102.55
N PRO A 304 -2.27 42.24 102.74
CA PRO A 304 -3.45 42.94 103.26
C PRO A 304 -4.64 42.77 102.31
N LEU A 305 -5.86 42.88 102.86
CA LEU A 305 -7.11 42.54 102.18
C LEU A 305 -7.28 43.26 100.83
N ASP A 306 -6.84 44.51 100.75
CA ASP A 306 -6.85 45.33 99.55
C ASP A 306 -5.95 44.79 98.43
N VAL A 307 -4.79 44.20 98.76
CA VAL A 307 -3.89 43.56 97.79
C VAL A 307 -4.50 42.26 97.27
N ARG A 308 -5.11 41.46 98.15
CA ARG A 308 -5.77 40.20 97.75
C ARG A 308 -7.00 40.45 96.89
N LEU A 309 -7.81 41.46 97.23
CA LEU A 309 -8.95 41.90 96.41
C LEU A 309 -8.50 42.44 95.04
N ARG A 310 -7.37 43.15 94.97
CA ARG A 310 -6.82 43.65 93.70
C ARG A 310 -6.36 42.52 92.78
N LYS A 311 -5.65 41.52 93.32
CA LYS A 311 -5.23 40.33 92.54
C LYS A 311 -6.43 39.57 91.99
N LEU A 312 -7.47 39.35 92.82
CA LEU A 312 -8.71 38.71 92.36
C LEU A 312 -9.45 39.55 91.31
N ALA A 313 -9.37 40.87 91.38
CA ALA A 313 -9.94 41.75 90.36
C ALA A 313 -9.15 41.65 89.04
N GLU A 314 -7.81 41.61 89.10
CA GLU A 314 -6.94 41.43 87.93
C GLU A 314 -7.16 40.06 87.26
N GLU A 315 -7.22 38.98 88.04
CA GLU A 315 -7.54 37.63 87.54
C GLU A 315 -8.94 37.57 86.93
N LYS A 316 -9.92 38.24 87.54
CA LYS A 316 -11.27 38.36 86.99
C LYS A 316 -11.25 39.09 85.64
N ASP A 317 -10.50 40.19 85.53
CA ASP A 317 -10.40 40.95 84.27
C ASP A 317 -9.66 40.15 83.17
N GLU A 318 -8.68 39.34 83.55
CA GLU A 318 -7.98 38.44 82.64
C GLU A 318 -8.87 37.29 82.17
N LEU A 319 -9.63 36.66 83.06
CA LEU A 319 -10.64 35.66 82.72
C LEU A 319 -11.75 36.24 81.83
N ILE A 320 -12.21 37.46 82.11
CA ILE A 320 -13.16 38.17 81.24
C ILE A 320 -12.57 38.38 79.84
N SER A 321 -11.30 38.72 79.74
CA SER A 321 -10.60 38.90 78.47
C SER A 321 -10.49 37.58 77.69
N GLN A 322 -10.18 36.47 78.37
CA GLN A 322 -10.16 35.13 77.77
C GLN A 322 -11.55 34.70 77.29
N ILE A 323 -12.60 34.95 78.08
CA ILE A 323 -13.99 34.66 77.69
C ILE A 323 -14.39 35.46 76.44
N ARG A 324 -14.01 36.75 76.36
CA ARG A 324 -14.27 37.56 75.15
C ARG A 324 -13.56 37.01 73.92
N LYS A 325 -12.30 36.59 74.06
CA LYS A 325 -11.52 35.98 72.97
C LYS A 325 -12.13 34.66 72.50
N LEU A 326 -12.49 33.77 73.43
CA LEU A 326 -13.14 32.49 73.12
C LEU A 326 -14.52 32.69 72.48
N LYS A 327 -15.29 33.69 72.92
CA LYS A 327 -16.55 34.06 72.25
C LYS A 327 -16.32 34.52 70.81
N LEU A 328 -15.33 35.37 70.57
CA LEU A 328 -14.99 35.82 69.22
C LEU A 328 -14.60 34.63 68.32
N GLN A 329 -13.77 33.71 68.83
CA GLN A 329 -13.38 32.50 68.10
C GLN A 329 -14.57 31.56 67.84
N LEU A 330 -15.49 31.42 68.79
CA LEU A 330 -16.72 30.65 68.61
C LEU A 330 -17.63 31.29 67.57
N ASP A 331 -17.76 32.61 67.57
CA ASP A 331 -18.57 33.35 66.60
C ASP A 331 -17.94 33.30 65.20
N GLU A 332 -16.61 33.38 65.08
CA GLU A 332 -15.86 33.17 63.83
C GLU A 332 -16.05 31.75 63.28
N GLU A 333 -15.95 30.72 64.12
CA GLU A 333 -16.18 29.32 63.70
C GLU A 333 -17.66 29.07 63.37
N ARG A 334 -18.61 29.65 64.10
CA ARG A 334 -20.03 29.62 63.73
C ARG A 334 -20.31 30.29 62.39
N GLN A 335 -19.62 31.39 62.10
CA GLN A 335 -19.76 32.09 60.82
C GLN A 335 -19.11 31.33 59.66
N LYS A 336 -17.98 30.66 59.89
CA LYS A 336 -17.39 29.74 58.90
C LYS A 336 -18.28 28.53 58.66
N ASN A 337 -18.84 27.95 59.72
CA ASN A 337 -19.73 26.79 59.60
C ASN A 337 -21.05 27.18 58.94
N SER A 338 -21.60 28.37 59.21
CA SER A 338 -22.79 28.87 58.49
C SER A 338 -22.49 29.23 57.03
N GLN A 339 -21.27 29.69 56.70
CA GLN A 339 -20.85 29.83 55.30
C GLN A 339 -20.71 28.47 54.61
N HIS A 340 -20.17 27.46 55.29
CA HIS A 340 -20.06 26.09 54.77
C HIS A 340 -21.44 25.44 54.59
N GLU A 341 -22.34 25.61 55.56
CA GLU A 341 -23.71 25.11 55.52
C GLU A 341 -24.55 25.86 54.49
N ASN A 342 -24.36 27.18 54.31
CA ASN A 342 -24.98 27.94 53.23
C ASN A 342 -24.46 27.51 51.86
N THR A 343 -23.17 27.19 51.69
CA THR A 343 -22.67 26.61 50.42
C THR A 343 -23.21 25.20 50.14
N ILE A 344 -23.63 24.46 51.17
CA ILE A 344 -24.22 23.12 51.04
C ILE A 344 -25.75 23.20 50.87
N THR A 345 -26.41 24.19 51.47
CA THR A 345 -27.88 24.37 51.38
C THR A 345 -28.32 25.21 50.18
N ASP A 346 -27.48 26.13 49.65
CA ASP A 346 -27.73 26.77 48.33
C ASP A 346 -27.57 25.77 47.17
N ALA A 347 -26.90 24.63 47.40
CA ALA A 347 -26.91 23.50 46.47
C ALA A 347 -28.22 22.69 46.52
N SER A 348 -29.02 22.85 47.58
CA SER A 348 -30.29 22.12 47.76
C SER A 348 -31.51 22.86 47.17
N GLY A 349 -31.35 24.12 46.75
CA GLY A 349 -32.36 24.88 46.00
C GLY A 349 -32.33 24.66 44.48
N LEU A 350 -31.34 23.92 43.97
CA LEU A 350 -31.13 23.59 42.56
C LEU A 350 -31.12 22.08 42.31
N GLU A 351 -31.95 21.32 43.03
CA GLU A 351 -32.05 19.86 42.88
C GLU A 351 -32.49 19.46 41.44
N ASN A 352 -33.16 20.36 40.72
CA ASN A 352 -33.47 20.18 39.29
C ASN A 352 -32.35 20.60 38.32
N GLY A 353 -31.23 21.15 38.78
CA GLY A 353 -30.13 21.67 37.94
C GLY A 353 -28.91 20.75 37.90
N SER A 354 -28.47 20.27 39.06
CA SER A 354 -27.36 19.31 39.19
C SER A 354 -27.74 17.90 38.73
N ASP A 355 -28.96 17.46 39.06
CA ASP A 355 -29.52 16.20 38.57
C ASP A 355 -29.82 16.26 37.06
N LEU A 356 -30.28 17.42 36.56
CA LEU A 356 -30.46 17.66 35.13
C LEU A 356 -29.14 17.63 34.36
N GLN A 357 -28.05 18.19 34.91
CA GLN A 357 -26.74 18.17 34.28
C GLN A 357 -26.12 16.76 34.25
N LEU A 358 -26.37 15.95 35.28
CA LEU A 358 -26.00 14.53 35.30
C LEU A 358 -26.83 13.72 34.27
N ILE A 359 -28.12 14.00 34.15
CA ILE A 359 -29.01 13.40 33.14
C ILE A 359 -28.59 13.80 31.72
N GLU A 360 -28.19 15.05 31.49
CA GLU A 360 -27.66 15.52 30.20
C GLU A 360 -26.34 14.83 29.86
N MET A 361 -25.39 14.73 30.79
CA MET A 361 -24.17 13.96 30.59
C MET A 361 -24.45 12.48 30.29
N GLN A 362 -25.41 11.87 30.98
CA GLN A 362 -25.81 10.48 30.74
C GLN A 362 -26.44 10.33 29.34
N ARG A 363 -27.24 11.30 28.90
CA ARG A 363 -27.83 11.32 27.54
C ARG A 363 -26.76 11.50 26.47
N ASP A 364 -25.79 12.38 26.67
CA ASP A 364 -24.68 12.59 25.75
C ASP A 364 -23.77 11.37 25.67
N ALA A 365 -23.45 10.74 26.80
CA ALA A 365 -22.73 9.47 26.83
C ALA A 365 -23.49 8.37 26.06
N ASN A 366 -24.80 8.25 26.28
CA ASN A 366 -25.64 7.29 25.56
C ASN A 366 -25.75 7.59 24.05
N ARG A 367 -25.78 8.87 23.67
CA ARG A 367 -25.74 9.30 22.27
C ARG A 367 -24.42 8.92 21.62
N GLN A 368 -23.29 9.19 22.28
CA GLN A 368 -21.97 8.82 21.79
C GLN A 368 -21.81 7.30 21.65
N ILE A 369 -22.28 6.52 22.64
CA ILE A 369 -22.33 5.06 22.57
C ILE A 369 -23.12 4.60 21.35
N SER A 370 -24.26 5.23 21.06
CA SER A 370 -25.10 4.89 19.91
C SER A 370 -24.41 5.22 18.59
N GLU A 371 -23.75 6.37 18.49
CA GLU A 371 -22.92 6.74 17.33
C GLU A 371 -21.77 5.75 17.11
N PHE A 372 -21.06 5.34 18.17
CA PHE A 372 -19.99 4.35 18.05
C PHE A 372 -20.52 2.96 17.68
N LYS A 373 -21.67 2.54 18.20
CA LYS A 373 -22.33 1.30 17.77
C LYS A 373 -22.70 1.32 16.28
N PHE A 374 -23.22 2.45 15.79
CA PHE A 374 -23.53 2.59 14.37
C PHE A 374 -22.26 2.55 13.51
N LYS A 375 -21.21 3.28 13.90
CA LYS A 375 -19.92 3.27 13.20
C LYS A 375 -19.29 1.88 13.19
N LEU A 376 -19.36 1.16 14.31
CA LEU A 376 -18.89 -0.22 14.43
C LEU A 376 -19.65 -1.14 13.48
N SER A 377 -20.98 -1.09 13.51
CA SER A 377 -21.82 -1.92 12.61
C SER A 377 -21.54 -1.64 11.13
N LYS A 378 -21.30 -0.37 10.78
CA LYS A 378 -20.90 0.00 9.41
C LYS A 378 -19.51 -0.53 9.04
N ALA A 379 -18.54 -0.40 9.94
CA ALA A 379 -17.19 -0.94 9.73
C ALA A 379 -17.21 -2.48 9.61
N GLU A 380 -18.03 -3.17 10.39
CA GLU A 380 -18.25 -4.62 10.27
C GLU A 380 -18.84 -4.99 8.91
N GLN A 381 -19.82 -4.23 8.41
CA GLN A 381 -20.39 -4.45 7.07
C GLN A 381 -19.35 -4.22 5.96
N ASP A 382 -18.57 -3.15 6.05
CA ASP A 382 -17.50 -2.86 5.10
C ASP A 382 -16.42 -3.95 5.13
N MET A 383 -16.07 -4.46 6.32
CA MET A 383 -15.13 -5.57 6.49
C MET A 383 -15.62 -6.84 5.77
N THR A 384 -16.88 -7.22 5.94
CA THR A 384 -17.44 -8.40 5.24
C THR A 384 -17.43 -8.24 3.71
N THR A 385 -17.64 -7.01 3.21
CA THR A 385 -17.57 -6.72 1.78
C THR A 385 -16.15 -6.85 1.25
N MET A 386 -15.17 -6.33 2.01
CA MET A 386 -13.75 -6.44 1.66
C MET A 386 -13.27 -7.90 1.71
N GLU A 387 -13.72 -8.70 2.68
CA GLU A 387 -13.44 -10.13 2.74
C GLU A 387 -13.94 -10.88 1.51
N GLN A 388 -15.17 -10.61 1.05
CA GLN A 388 -15.70 -11.21 -0.18
C GLN A 388 -14.89 -10.81 -1.42
N ASN A 389 -14.46 -9.55 -1.49
CA ASN A 389 -13.59 -9.09 -2.56
C ASN A 389 -12.24 -9.80 -2.56
N THR A 390 -11.63 -9.98 -1.38
CA THR A 390 -10.38 -10.74 -1.21
C THR A 390 -10.54 -12.16 -1.72
N VAL A 391 -11.58 -12.89 -1.31
CA VAL A 391 -11.83 -14.27 -1.77
C VAL A 391 -11.98 -14.35 -3.30
N ARG A 392 -12.69 -13.38 -3.91
CA ARG A 392 -12.84 -13.33 -5.36
C ARG A 392 -11.50 -13.09 -6.07
N LEU A 393 -10.69 -12.15 -5.56
CA LEU A 393 -9.39 -11.81 -6.11
C LEU A 393 -8.39 -12.97 -5.96
N GLU A 394 -8.35 -13.62 -4.79
CA GLU A 394 -7.56 -14.82 -4.56
C GLU A 394 -7.91 -15.93 -5.57
N GLY A 395 -9.20 -16.14 -5.83
CA GLY A 395 -9.66 -17.08 -6.86
C GLY A 395 -9.23 -16.69 -8.27
N GLN A 396 -9.15 -15.39 -8.60
CA GLN A 396 -8.61 -14.93 -9.89
C GLN A 396 -7.11 -15.18 -9.99
N VAL A 397 -6.35 -14.86 -8.95
CA VAL A 397 -4.89 -15.09 -8.89
C VAL A 397 -4.58 -16.58 -9.07
N LEU A 398 -5.32 -17.46 -8.41
CA LEU A 398 -5.16 -18.92 -8.56
C LEU A 398 -5.35 -19.38 -10.00
N ARG A 399 -6.37 -18.86 -10.70
CA ARG A 399 -6.63 -19.19 -12.12
C ARG A 399 -5.54 -18.65 -13.04
N TYR A 400 -5.11 -17.41 -12.84
CA TYR A 400 -4.05 -16.83 -13.68
C TYR A 400 -2.71 -17.53 -13.47
N LYS A 401 -2.40 -17.93 -12.23
CA LYS A 401 -1.22 -18.73 -11.95
C LYS A 401 -1.25 -20.07 -12.70
N ALA A 402 -2.36 -20.81 -12.62
CA ALA A 402 -2.51 -22.06 -13.33
C ALA A 402 -2.43 -21.90 -14.86
N ALA A 403 -2.99 -20.81 -15.41
CA ALA A 403 -2.91 -20.50 -16.83
C ALA A 403 -1.47 -20.17 -17.27
N ALA A 404 -0.73 -19.41 -16.46
CA ALA A 404 0.68 -19.08 -16.72
C ALA A 404 1.57 -20.33 -16.68
N GLU A 405 1.42 -21.18 -15.67
CA GLU A 405 2.14 -22.45 -15.56
C GLU A 405 1.85 -23.38 -16.76
N ASN A 406 0.61 -23.38 -17.27
CA ASN A 406 0.27 -24.15 -18.46
C ASN A 406 0.88 -23.55 -19.74
N ALA A 407 0.90 -22.22 -19.87
CA ALA A 407 1.50 -21.54 -21.00
C ALA A 407 3.02 -21.77 -21.07
N GLU A 408 3.71 -21.75 -19.92
CA GLU A 408 5.14 -22.06 -19.82
C GLU A 408 5.45 -23.47 -20.31
N LYS A 409 4.65 -24.47 -19.90
CA LYS A 409 4.79 -25.86 -20.37
C LYS A 409 4.65 -25.96 -21.90
N VAL A 410 3.64 -25.31 -22.47
CA VAL A 410 3.42 -25.29 -23.93
C VAL A 410 4.57 -24.60 -24.65
N GLU A 411 5.11 -23.51 -24.09
CA GLU A 411 6.27 -22.82 -24.67
C GLU A 411 7.50 -23.74 -24.73
N ASP A 412 7.76 -24.50 -23.67
CA ASP A 412 8.87 -25.44 -23.61
C ASP A 412 8.73 -26.60 -24.62
N GLU A 413 7.51 -27.11 -24.80
CA GLU A 413 7.19 -28.09 -25.84
C GLU A 413 7.45 -27.53 -27.24
N LEU A 414 6.97 -26.32 -27.53
CA LEU A 414 7.20 -25.66 -28.82
C LEU A 414 8.68 -25.36 -29.07
N LYS A 415 9.45 -25.00 -28.04
CA LYS A 415 10.92 -24.84 -28.13
C LYS A 415 11.58 -26.17 -28.48
N ALA A 416 11.14 -27.28 -27.90
CA ALA A 416 11.65 -28.60 -28.19
C ALA A 416 11.34 -29.02 -29.65
N GLU A 417 10.11 -28.81 -30.10
CA GLU A 417 9.70 -29.07 -31.48
C GLU A 417 10.47 -28.21 -32.48
N LYS A 418 10.63 -26.91 -32.21
CA LYS A 418 11.44 -26.01 -33.04
C LYS A 418 12.86 -26.54 -33.22
N ARG A 419 13.52 -26.98 -32.15
CA ARG A 419 14.87 -27.57 -32.23
C ARG A 419 14.89 -28.87 -33.03
N LYS A 420 13.84 -29.69 -32.93
CA LYS A 420 13.70 -30.92 -33.71
C LYS A 420 13.57 -30.61 -35.21
N LEU A 421 12.64 -29.73 -35.57
CA LEU A 421 12.42 -29.31 -36.96
C LEU A 421 13.65 -28.62 -37.55
N GLN A 422 14.38 -27.83 -36.77
CA GLN A 422 15.65 -27.23 -37.23
C GLN A 422 16.71 -28.29 -37.56
N ARG A 423 16.79 -29.37 -36.76
CA ARG A 423 17.69 -30.50 -37.06
C ARG A 423 17.26 -31.23 -38.33
N GLU A 424 15.96 -31.51 -38.47
CA GLU A 424 15.42 -32.17 -39.67
C GLU A 424 15.63 -31.34 -40.94
N LEU A 425 15.42 -30.02 -40.87
CA LEU A 425 15.68 -29.10 -41.96
C LEU A 425 17.15 -29.14 -42.39
N ARG A 426 18.08 -29.12 -41.43
CA ARG A 426 19.51 -29.19 -41.72
C ARG A 426 19.88 -30.50 -42.43
N THR A 427 19.39 -31.63 -41.93
CA THR A 427 19.60 -32.94 -42.58
C THR A 427 19.00 -32.98 -43.99
N ALA A 428 17.84 -32.37 -44.21
CA ALA A 428 17.22 -32.31 -45.53
C ALA A 428 18.02 -31.43 -46.51
N LEU A 429 18.56 -30.30 -46.05
CA LEU A 429 19.44 -29.44 -46.84
C LEU A 429 20.74 -30.16 -47.22
N ASP A 430 21.39 -30.84 -46.28
CA ASP A 430 22.61 -31.60 -46.55
C ASP A 430 22.35 -32.67 -47.64
N LYS A 431 21.21 -33.36 -47.56
CA LYS A 431 20.80 -34.35 -48.58
C LYS A 431 20.48 -33.72 -49.93
N MET A 432 19.93 -32.51 -49.94
CA MET A 432 19.67 -31.78 -51.18
C MET A 432 20.98 -31.40 -51.87
N GLU A 433 21.97 -30.89 -51.12
CA GLU A 433 23.31 -30.58 -51.65
C GLU A 433 24.00 -31.83 -52.24
N GLU A 434 23.91 -32.99 -51.57
CA GLU A 434 24.41 -34.26 -52.12
C GLU A 434 23.74 -34.62 -53.45
N MET A 435 22.43 -34.47 -53.53
CA MET A 435 21.66 -34.74 -54.75
C MET A 435 21.99 -33.74 -55.87
N GLU A 436 22.19 -32.47 -55.57
CA GLU A 436 22.62 -31.45 -56.54
C GLU A 436 24.01 -31.75 -57.10
N MET A 437 24.94 -32.17 -56.25
CA MET A 437 26.29 -32.59 -56.66
C MET A 437 26.23 -33.80 -57.59
N THR A 438 25.49 -34.85 -57.23
CA THR A 438 25.32 -36.05 -58.08
C THR A 438 24.68 -35.70 -59.42
N ASN A 439 23.64 -34.85 -59.41
CA ASN A 439 22.99 -34.39 -60.64
C ASN A 439 23.97 -33.61 -61.54
N SER A 440 24.76 -32.69 -60.95
CA SER A 440 25.81 -31.96 -61.69
C SER A 440 26.82 -32.90 -62.36
N HIS A 441 27.23 -33.97 -61.67
CA HIS A 441 28.11 -34.99 -62.25
C HIS A 441 27.45 -35.75 -63.41
N LEU A 442 26.18 -36.12 -63.28
CA LEU A 442 25.42 -36.81 -64.33
C LEU A 442 25.22 -35.92 -65.55
N VAL A 443 24.89 -34.64 -65.36
CA VAL A 443 24.75 -33.66 -66.44
C VAL A 443 26.05 -33.53 -67.23
N LYS A 444 27.19 -33.33 -66.55
CA LYS A 444 28.51 -33.26 -67.21
C LYS A 444 28.83 -34.53 -68.00
N ARG A 445 28.44 -35.71 -67.49
CA ARG A 445 28.65 -37.00 -68.19
C ARG A 445 27.75 -37.10 -69.43
N LEU A 446 26.49 -36.66 -69.34
CA LEU A 446 25.58 -36.61 -70.48
C LEU A 446 26.09 -35.65 -71.56
N GLU A 447 26.60 -34.48 -71.19
CA GLU A 447 27.19 -33.51 -72.13
C GLU A 447 28.38 -34.11 -72.89
N LYS A 448 29.28 -34.82 -72.19
CA LYS A 448 30.38 -35.56 -72.84
C LYS A 448 29.88 -36.60 -73.83
N MET A 449 28.87 -37.38 -73.46
CA MET A 449 28.27 -38.39 -74.35
C MET A 449 27.62 -37.75 -75.58
N LYS A 450 26.91 -36.61 -75.40
CA LYS A 450 26.33 -35.84 -76.50
C LYS A 450 27.43 -35.32 -77.44
N ALA A 451 28.48 -34.70 -76.90
CA ALA A 451 29.61 -34.21 -77.70
C ALA A 451 30.28 -35.33 -78.51
N ASN A 452 30.52 -36.49 -77.89
CA ASN A 452 31.07 -37.66 -78.59
C ASN A 452 30.16 -38.14 -79.73
N ARG A 453 28.85 -38.20 -79.48
CA ARG A 453 27.87 -38.57 -80.52
C ARG A 453 27.90 -37.58 -81.69
N THR A 454 27.93 -36.28 -81.41
CA THR A 454 28.01 -35.24 -82.45
C THR A 454 29.30 -35.34 -83.24
N ALA A 455 30.44 -35.59 -82.59
CA ALA A 455 31.72 -35.79 -83.26
C ALA A 455 31.72 -37.02 -84.19
N LEU A 456 31.16 -38.15 -83.74
CA LEU A 456 31.01 -39.35 -84.57
C LEU A 456 30.11 -39.11 -85.79
N LEU A 457 29.01 -38.39 -85.61
CA LEU A 457 28.11 -38.02 -86.72
C LEU A 457 28.77 -37.08 -87.73
N SER A 458 29.75 -36.27 -87.31
CA SER A 458 30.49 -35.37 -88.23
C SER A 458 31.58 -36.06 -89.04
N GLN A 459 31.92 -37.32 -88.72
CA GLN A 459 32.93 -38.12 -89.43
C GLN A 459 32.32 -39.11 -90.44
N GLN A 460 30.99 -39.23 -90.46
CA GLN A 460 30.21 -39.90 -91.53
C GLN A 460 29.79 -38.85 -92.55
#